data_AF-A0A7J3WU60-F1
#
_entry.id   AF-A0A7J3WU60-F1
#
_cell.length_a   1.000
_cell.length_b   1.000
_cell.length_c   1.000
_cell.angle_alpha   90.00
_cell.angle_beta   90.00
_cell.angle_gamma   90.00
#
_symmetry.space_group_name_H-M   'P 1'
#
loop_
_entity.id
_entity.type
_entity.pdbx_description
1 polymer ?
#
loop_
_entity_poly.entity_id
_entity_poly.type
_entity_poly.pdbx_seq_one_letter_code
_entity_poly.pdbx_strand_id
1 'polypeptide(L)'
;MKWIREKMDLGDIPPPTIIRNLLKTIAPLSYAIARNPGNMVKNVGAWKRRLRAGMAPWKHLEDESEYSSTRMLEIEDFDSLPDVSREKYLRPTRLCQCDNKNIRALARKFGAGEIDNGEYLRRIYYFVKNQKYLIFKPMGGATGTLKSKGGVCLDQMSLFIALARAAGIKARYRLYAFTPVDELVDVMLKDDPVLMETYQMLGFLDSLHGCAEFYIDGRWIQLDPTFSDYLEAGMGLPISNFNEPPSWGVRVPDRDIIMEGLPRGLNASLVSLALLLRNTVDEVNRKLDEIREKGKEILEEIGVEEYNRRLKRKGAAIKLPDVDEVRKFREKMALEKIS
;
A
#
# COMPACT_ATOMS: atom_id res chain seq x y z
N MET A 1 30.82 -9.46 -0.28
CA MET A 1 29.83 -8.60 0.43
C MET A 1 29.05 -7.65 -0.48
N LYS A 2 29.68 -6.94 -1.45
CA LYS A 2 28.98 -6.00 -2.36
C LYS A 2 27.85 -6.66 -3.17
N TRP A 3 28.11 -7.84 -3.74
CA TRP A 3 27.11 -8.61 -4.50
C TRP A 3 25.87 -8.99 -3.66
N ILE A 4 26.07 -9.47 -2.42
CA ILE A 4 24.97 -9.82 -1.51
C ILE A 4 24.11 -8.58 -1.21
N ARG A 5 24.74 -7.44 -0.91
CA ARG A 5 24.01 -6.18 -0.66
C ARG A 5 23.22 -5.74 -1.89
N GLU A 6 23.78 -5.83 -3.08
CA GLU A 6 23.05 -5.51 -4.32
C GLU A 6 21.87 -6.46 -4.55
N LYS A 7 22.05 -7.76 -4.31
CA LYS A 7 20.97 -8.75 -4.41
C LYS A 7 19.88 -8.53 -3.37
N MET A 8 20.23 -8.10 -2.16
CA MET A 8 19.25 -7.70 -1.14
C MET A 8 18.50 -6.44 -1.56
N ASP A 9 19.20 -5.44 -2.11
CA ASP A 9 18.62 -4.17 -2.56
C ASP A 9 17.65 -4.39 -3.74
N LEU A 10 18.01 -5.26 -4.69
CA LEU A 10 17.14 -5.71 -5.78
C LEU A 10 15.92 -6.53 -5.31
N GLY A 11 15.92 -6.98 -4.05
CA GLY A 11 14.92 -7.89 -3.51
C GLY A 11 15.09 -9.33 -3.98
N ASP A 12 16.23 -9.71 -4.55
CA ASP A 12 16.53 -11.11 -4.89
C ASP A 12 16.72 -11.96 -3.64
N ILE A 13 17.26 -11.37 -2.57
CA ILE A 13 17.44 -11.98 -1.25
C ILE A 13 16.65 -11.14 -0.23
N PRO A 14 15.66 -11.72 0.48
CA PRO A 14 14.94 -10.97 1.50
C PRO A 14 15.87 -10.47 2.60
N PRO A 15 15.74 -9.21 3.06
CA PRO A 15 16.49 -8.71 4.20
C PRO A 15 16.27 -9.56 5.46
N PRO A 16 17.32 -9.83 6.27
CA PRO A 16 17.18 -10.60 7.50
C PRO A 16 16.14 -10.03 8.48
N THR A 17 15.95 -8.72 8.47
CA THR A 17 14.90 -8.02 9.24
C THR A 17 13.50 -8.46 8.82
N ILE A 18 13.22 -8.52 7.52
CA ILE A 18 11.93 -8.98 6.98
C ILE A 18 11.71 -10.46 7.31
N ILE A 19 12.73 -11.30 7.12
CA ILE A 19 12.65 -12.74 7.45
C ILE A 19 12.33 -12.91 8.94
N ARG A 20 13.05 -12.21 9.82
CA ARG A 20 12.85 -12.27 11.27
C ARG A 20 11.44 -11.80 11.65
N ASN A 21 10.94 -10.74 11.03
CA ASN A 21 9.59 -10.24 11.31
C ASN A 21 8.53 -11.26 10.87
N LEU A 22 8.63 -11.82 9.66
CA LEU A 22 7.73 -12.87 9.19
C LEU A 22 7.76 -14.12 10.08
N LEU A 23 8.93 -14.56 10.52
CA LEU A 23 9.04 -15.72 11.43
C LEU A 23 8.36 -15.44 12.78
N LYS A 24 8.47 -14.21 13.30
CA LYS A 24 7.80 -13.81 14.54
C LYS A 24 6.28 -13.80 14.43
N THR A 25 5.72 -13.64 13.23
CA THR A 25 4.27 -13.62 13.04
C THR A 25 3.65 -15.01 12.95
N ILE A 26 4.42 -16.06 12.67
CA ILE A 26 3.89 -17.42 12.47
C ILE A 26 3.20 -17.94 13.72
N ALA A 27 3.88 -17.95 14.88
CA ALA A 27 3.33 -18.54 16.10
C ALA A 27 2.07 -17.79 16.60
N PRO A 28 2.05 -16.44 16.69
CA PRO A 28 0.84 -15.70 17.05
C PRO A 28 -0.32 -15.92 16.08
N LEU A 29 -0.07 -15.91 14.77
CA LEU A 29 -1.11 -16.15 13.77
C LEU A 29 -1.67 -17.58 13.90
N SER A 30 -0.81 -18.58 14.05
CA SER A 30 -1.24 -19.97 14.26
C SER A 30 -2.06 -20.12 15.55
N TYR A 31 -1.66 -19.45 16.63
CA TYR A 31 -2.38 -19.44 17.89
C TYR A 31 -3.76 -18.80 17.76
N ALA A 32 -3.84 -17.60 17.17
CA ALA A 32 -5.09 -16.89 16.94
C ALA A 32 -6.04 -17.69 16.04
N ILE A 33 -5.53 -18.34 14.98
CA ILE A 33 -6.34 -19.24 14.14
C ILE A 33 -6.88 -20.42 14.94
N ALA A 34 -6.04 -21.06 15.76
CA ALA A 34 -6.43 -22.22 16.56
C ALA A 34 -7.53 -21.88 17.59
N ARG A 35 -7.50 -20.67 18.16
CA ARG A 35 -8.52 -20.20 19.10
C ARG A 35 -9.84 -19.77 18.44
N ASN A 36 -9.81 -19.47 17.15
CA ASN A 36 -10.97 -18.96 16.41
C ASN A 36 -11.37 -19.88 15.24
N PRO A 37 -11.63 -21.19 15.47
CA PRO A 37 -11.91 -22.15 14.40
C PRO A 37 -13.17 -21.80 13.59
N GLY A 38 -14.14 -21.12 14.20
CA GLY A 38 -15.34 -20.63 13.52
C GLY A 38 -15.06 -19.62 12.41
N ASN A 39 -13.91 -18.91 12.44
CA ASN A 39 -13.55 -17.97 11.39
C ASN A 39 -13.20 -18.68 10.07
N MET A 40 -12.63 -19.89 10.15
CA MET A 40 -12.34 -20.72 8.97
C MET A 40 -13.61 -21.17 8.26
N VAL A 41 -14.71 -21.37 9.00
CA VAL A 41 -16.02 -21.72 8.41
C VAL A 41 -16.58 -20.56 7.56
N LYS A 42 -16.34 -19.30 7.96
CA LYS A 42 -16.77 -18.13 7.19
C LYS A 42 -16.11 -18.07 5.81
N ASN A 43 -14.86 -18.53 5.69
CA ASN A 43 -14.16 -18.60 4.40
C ASN A 43 -14.85 -19.53 3.40
N VAL A 44 -15.54 -20.58 3.86
CA VAL A 44 -16.28 -21.48 2.97
C VAL A 44 -17.34 -20.74 2.17
N GLY A 45 -18.05 -19.79 2.79
CA GLY A 45 -19.01 -18.94 2.09
C GLY A 45 -18.35 -18.08 1.02
N ALA A 46 -17.21 -17.45 1.35
CA ALA A 46 -16.45 -16.62 0.43
C ALA A 46 -15.90 -17.40 -0.78
N TRP A 47 -15.44 -18.63 -0.57
CA TRP A 47 -14.99 -19.52 -1.66
C TRP A 47 -16.16 -20.02 -2.50
N LYS A 48 -17.28 -20.41 -1.89
CA LYS A 48 -18.50 -20.82 -2.62
C LYS A 48 -19.02 -19.71 -3.53
N ARG A 49 -18.94 -18.43 -3.14
CA ARG A 49 -19.30 -17.30 -4.02
C ARG A 49 -18.44 -17.27 -5.28
N ARG A 50 -17.11 -17.38 -5.13
CA ARG A 50 -16.16 -17.37 -6.26
C ARG A 50 -16.32 -18.58 -7.17
N LEU A 51 -16.46 -19.77 -6.59
CA LEU A 51 -16.72 -20.99 -7.34
C LEU A 51 -18.00 -20.87 -8.19
N ARG A 52 -19.08 -20.35 -7.61
CA ARG A 52 -20.33 -20.10 -8.34
C ARG A 52 -20.19 -19.06 -9.46
N ALA A 53 -19.31 -18.07 -9.29
CA ALA A 53 -19.00 -17.05 -10.29
C ALA A 53 -17.91 -17.47 -11.30
N GLY A 54 -17.37 -18.70 -11.23
CA GLY A 54 -16.27 -19.14 -12.09
C GLY A 54 -14.95 -18.37 -11.89
N MET A 55 -14.77 -17.74 -10.72
CA MET A 55 -13.63 -16.89 -10.42
C MET A 55 -12.54 -17.66 -9.67
N ALA A 56 -11.27 -17.32 -9.93
CA ALA A 56 -10.17 -17.86 -9.15
C ALA A 56 -10.33 -17.53 -7.65
N PRO A 57 -9.93 -18.43 -6.72
CA PRO A 57 -10.11 -18.25 -5.28
C PRO A 57 -9.52 -16.94 -4.71
N TRP A 58 -8.51 -16.39 -5.37
CA TRP A 58 -7.80 -15.18 -4.97
C TRP A 58 -8.23 -13.91 -5.69
N LYS A 59 -9.13 -14.00 -6.69
CA LYS A 59 -9.60 -12.85 -7.46
C LYS A 59 -10.51 -11.96 -6.61
N HIS A 60 -10.47 -10.65 -6.86
CA HIS A 60 -11.46 -9.71 -6.35
C HIS A 60 -12.86 -10.08 -6.90
N LEU A 61 -13.95 -9.78 -6.19
CA LEU A 61 -15.31 -10.15 -6.62
C LEU A 61 -15.86 -9.26 -7.74
N GLU A 62 -15.42 -8.01 -7.79
CA GLU A 62 -15.79 -7.07 -8.86
C GLU A 62 -14.98 -7.31 -10.14
N ASP A 63 -15.57 -6.97 -11.29
CA ASP A 63 -14.80 -6.87 -12.52
C ASP A 63 -13.95 -5.60 -12.50
N GLU A 64 -12.63 -5.79 -12.39
CA GLU A 64 -11.68 -4.68 -12.36
C GLU A 64 -11.28 -4.18 -13.75
N SER A 65 -11.79 -4.80 -14.83
CA SER A 65 -11.47 -4.42 -16.22
C SER A 65 -11.85 -2.97 -16.52
N GLU A 66 -12.99 -2.53 -15.97
CA GLU A 66 -13.50 -1.15 -16.02
C GLU A 66 -12.64 -0.16 -15.24
N TYR A 67 -11.56 -0.59 -14.58
CA TYR A 67 -10.65 0.29 -13.87
C TYR A 67 -9.25 0.35 -14.50
N SER A 68 -9.06 -0.36 -15.63
CA SER A 68 -7.79 -0.32 -16.34
C SER A 68 -7.45 1.10 -16.79
N SER A 69 -6.30 1.62 -16.38
CA SER A 69 -5.82 2.93 -16.85
C SER A 69 -5.23 2.87 -18.25
N THR A 70 -5.11 1.69 -18.86
CA THR A 70 -4.69 1.58 -20.26
C THR A 70 -5.68 2.22 -21.22
N ARG A 71 -6.94 2.40 -20.81
CA ARG A 71 -7.96 3.12 -21.59
C ARG A 71 -7.70 4.62 -21.72
N MET A 72 -6.79 5.16 -20.91
CA MET A 72 -6.35 6.55 -21.03
C MET A 72 -5.33 6.72 -22.14
N LEU A 73 -4.76 5.63 -22.67
CA LEU A 73 -3.68 5.67 -23.63
C LEU A 73 -4.24 5.72 -25.06
N GLU A 74 -3.72 6.66 -25.83
CA GLU A 74 -3.95 6.77 -27.26
C GLU A 74 -2.76 6.19 -28.03
N ILE A 75 -2.89 6.01 -29.35
CA ILE A 75 -1.83 5.39 -30.15
C ILE A 75 -0.57 6.25 -30.18
N GLU A 76 -0.73 7.58 -30.15
CA GLU A 76 0.35 8.58 -30.15
C GLU A 76 1.18 8.54 -28.86
N ASP A 77 0.60 8.06 -27.74
CA ASP A 77 1.34 7.89 -26.48
C ASP A 77 2.47 6.83 -26.62
N PHE A 78 2.47 6.04 -27.70
CA PHE A 78 3.48 4.99 -27.98
C PHE A 78 4.58 5.39 -28.97
N ASP A 79 4.46 6.52 -29.67
CA ASP A 79 5.35 6.86 -30.80
C ASP A 79 6.77 7.29 -30.38
N SER A 80 7.02 7.51 -29.09
CA SER A 80 8.34 7.85 -28.55
C SER A 80 8.43 7.51 -27.06
N LEU A 81 8.44 6.21 -26.74
CA LEU A 81 8.48 5.74 -25.36
C LEU A 81 9.82 6.10 -24.68
N PRO A 82 9.83 6.69 -23.46
CA PRO A 82 11.05 6.99 -22.70
C PRO A 82 12.00 5.81 -22.56
N ASP A 83 13.32 5.98 -22.65
CA ASP A 83 14.26 4.85 -22.64
C ASP A 83 14.28 4.03 -21.34
N VAL A 84 14.59 2.74 -21.46
CA VAL A 84 14.74 1.85 -20.29
C VAL A 84 16.17 1.92 -19.76
N SER A 85 16.34 2.53 -18.59
CA SER A 85 17.63 2.57 -17.91
C SER A 85 17.96 1.26 -17.20
N ARG A 86 19.27 0.95 -17.10
CA ARG A 86 19.80 -0.14 -16.25
C ARG A 86 20.51 0.39 -15.00
N GLU A 87 20.52 1.70 -14.80
CA GLU A 87 21.09 2.33 -13.62
C GLU A 87 20.30 1.98 -12.35
N LYS A 88 21.00 1.89 -11.23
CA LYS A 88 20.41 1.72 -9.91
C LYS A 88 19.33 2.77 -9.63
N TYR A 89 18.19 2.33 -9.12
CA TYR A 89 16.99 3.15 -8.85
C TYR A 89 16.27 3.70 -10.08
N LEU A 90 16.72 3.37 -11.31
CA LEU A 90 16.01 3.63 -12.56
C LEU A 90 15.62 2.34 -13.29
N ARG A 91 16.34 1.24 -13.03
CA ARG A 91 16.07 -0.05 -13.66
C ARG A 91 14.78 -0.70 -13.18
N PRO A 92 14.15 -1.55 -14.02
CA PRO A 92 13.02 -2.35 -13.61
C PRO A 92 13.45 -3.34 -12.53
N THR A 93 12.56 -3.56 -11.57
CA THR A 93 12.70 -4.60 -10.55
C THR A 93 11.44 -5.44 -10.52
N ARG A 94 11.47 -6.56 -9.80
CA ARG A 94 10.26 -7.37 -9.64
C ARG A 94 9.15 -6.53 -9.01
N LEU A 95 7.94 -6.68 -9.55
CA LEU A 95 6.75 -5.89 -9.22
C LEU A 95 6.84 -4.40 -9.59
N CYS A 96 7.97 -3.89 -10.08
CA CYS A 96 8.15 -2.52 -10.56
C CYS A 96 8.60 -2.53 -12.03
N GLN A 97 7.64 -2.78 -12.93
CA GLN A 97 7.90 -2.99 -14.36
C GLN A 97 7.98 -1.67 -15.14
N CYS A 98 8.92 -0.78 -14.79
CA CYS A 98 9.10 0.50 -15.50
C CYS A 98 9.48 0.36 -16.98
N ASP A 99 9.88 -0.84 -17.40
CA ASP A 99 10.14 -1.23 -18.79
C ASP A 99 8.88 -1.59 -19.59
N ASN A 100 7.73 -1.72 -18.93
CA ASN A 100 6.46 -2.03 -19.58
C ASN A 100 6.01 -0.89 -20.51
N LYS A 101 5.61 -1.23 -21.74
CA LYS A 101 5.18 -0.25 -22.75
C LYS A 101 4.03 0.65 -22.28
N ASN A 102 3.03 0.10 -21.59
CA ASN A 102 1.89 0.90 -21.11
C ASN A 102 2.28 1.84 -19.97
N ILE A 103 3.23 1.44 -19.12
CA ILE A 103 3.76 2.32 -18.05
C ILE A 103 4.57 3.47 -18.67
N ARG A 104 5.41 3.17 -19.67
CA ARG A 104 6.20 4.17 -20.39
C ARG A 104 5.32 5.15 -21.18
N ALA A 105 4.28 4.64 -21.84
CA ALA A 105 3.28 5.45 -22.54
C ALA A 105 2.54 6.36 -21.56
N LEU A 106 2.10 5.81 -20.42
CA LEU A 106 1.43 6.60 -19.39
C LEU A 106 2.36 7.65 -18.76
N ALA A 107 3.64 7.31 -18.56
CA ALA A 107 4.64 8.27 -18.10
C ALA A 107 4.79 9.44 -19.10
N ARG A 108 4.88 9.15 -20.40
CA ARG A 108 4.88 10.17 -21.46
C ARG A 108 3.61 11.02 -21.42
N LYS A 109 2.43 10.40 -21.33
CA LYS A 109 1.14 11.10 -21.25
C LYS A 109 1.06 12.08 -20.07
N PHE A 110 1.69 11.76 -18.95
CA PHE A 110 1.77 12.65 -17.80
C PHE A 110 2.84 13.76 -17.93
N GLY A 111 3.65 13.73 -18.99
CA GLY A 111 4.64 14.74 -19.34
C GLY A 111 6.08 14.34 -19.00
N ALA A 112 6.41 13.05 -18.94
CA ALA A 112 7.77 12.60 -18.71
C ALA A 112 8.75 13.20 -19.73
N GLY A 113 9.73 13.98 -19.26
CA GLY A 113 10.71 14.68 -20.09
C GLY A 113 10.21 15.96 -20.76
N GLU A 114 8.94 16.32 -20.60
CA GLU A 114 8.32 17.52 -21.21
C GLU A 114 8.06 18.62 -20.18
N ILE A 115 7.92 18.27 -18.91
CA ILE A 115 7.66 19.18 -17.79
C ILE A 115 8.68 18.98 -16.66
N ASP A 116 8.69 19.92 -15.70
CA ASP A 116 9.51 19.82 -14.49
C ASP A 116 9.23 18.53 -13.70
N ASN A 117 10.28 17.94 -13.12
CA ASN A 117 10.20 16.69 -12.37
C ASN A 117 9.27 16.78 -11.14
N GLY A 118 9.22 17.94 -10.48
CA GLY A 118 8.33 18.17 -9.34
C GLY A 118 6.86 18.23 -9.76
N GLU A 119 6.56 18.92 -10.86
CA GLU A 119 5.23 18.91 -11.47
C GLU A 119 4.82 17.51 -11.94
N TYR A 120 5.74 16.80 -12.60
CA TYR A 120 5.51 15.43 -13.06
C TYR A 120 5.16 14.51 -11.90
N LEU A 121 5.97 14.50 -10.83
CA LEU A 121 5.69 13.70 -9.63
C LEU A 121 4.35 14.04 -9.00
N ARG A 122 3.96 15.31 -8.99
CA ARG A 122 2.66 15.74 -8.45
C ARG A 122 1.50 15.13 -9.26
N ARG A 123 1.58 15.15 -10.58
CA ARG A 123 0.57 14.55 -11.47
C ARG A 123 0.43 13.05 -11.23
N ILE A 124 1.55 12.33 -11.24
CA ILE A 124 1.50 10.87 -11.03
C ILE A 124 1.14 10.50 -9.59
N TYR A 125 1.48 11.35 -8.59
CA TYR A 125 1.03 11.18 -7.21
C TYR A 125 -0.49 11.20 -7.11
N TYR A 126 -1.16 12.24 -7.62
CA TYR A 126 -2.62 12.34 -7.56
C TYR A 126 -3.31 11.31 -8.45
N PHE A 127 -2.70 10.92 -9.58
CA PHE A 127 -3.18 9.78 -10.36
C PHE A 127 -3.17 8.49 -9.54
N VAL A 128 -2.04 8.11 -8.92
CA VAL A 128 -1.99 6.89 -8.12
C VAL A 128 -2.90 6.99 -6.90
N LYS A 129 -2.91 8.14 -6.21
CA LYS A 129 -3.73 8.37 -5.01
C LYS A 129 -5.23 8.26 -5.28
N ASN A 130 -5.71 8.89 -6.35
CA ASN A 130 -7.15 9.04 -6.58
C ASN A 130 -7.72 8.14 -7.68
N GLN A 131 -6.89 7.43 -8.45
CA GLN A 131 -7.36 6.49 -9.49
C GLN A 131 -6.97 5.03 -9.21
N LYS A 132 -6.14 4.77 -8.19
CA LYS A 132 -5.72 3.43 -7.80
C LYS A 132 -5.93 3.24 -6.32
N TYR A 133 -7.00 2.55 -5.95
CA TYR A 133 -7.43 2.46 -4.56
C TYR A 133 -6.71 1.37 -3.77
N LEU A 134 -6.66 1.56 -2.44
CA LEU A 134 -6.25 0.50 -1.53
C LEU A 134 -7.27 -0.64 -1.57
N ILE A 135 -6.81 -1.80 -2.05
CA ILE A 135 -7.59 -3.04 -2.17
C ILE A 135 -6.72 -4.21 -1.74
N PHE A 136 -7.20 -4.98 -0.78
CA PHE A 136 -6.52 -6.18 -0.34
C PHE A 136 -6.76 -7.33 -1.32
N LYS A 137 -5.70 -7.66 -2.05
CA LYS A 137 -5.62 -8.78 -3.00
C LYS A 137 -4.16 -9.19 -3.19
N PRO A 138 -3.89 -10.36 -3.80
CA PRO A 138 -2.53 -10.73 -4.18
C PRO A 138 -1.85 -9.64 -5.01
N MET A 139 -0.54 -9.52 -4.83
CA MET A 139 0.21 -8.46 -5.50
C MET A 139 0.30 -8.69 -7.00
N GLY A 140 -0.01 -7.65 -7.76
CA GLY A 140 0.12 -7.62 -9.22
C GLY A 140 1.35 -6.86 -9.70
N GLY A 141 1.98 -6.07 -8.82
CA GLY A 141 2.99 -5.09 -9.18
C GLY A 141 2.43 -3.96 -10.05
N ALA A 142 3.32 -3.07 -10.50
CA ALA A 142 2.97 -1.88 -11.26
C ALA A 142 2.03 -2.16 -12.44
N THR A 143 2.33 -3.17 -13.26
CA THR A 143 1.48 -3.53 -14.41
C THR A 143 0.11 -4.06 -13.99
N GLY A 144 0.02 -4.83 -12.90
CA GLY A 144 -1.25 -5.34 -12.39
C GLY A 144 -2.12 -4.23 -11.82
N THR A 145 -1.51 -3.32 -11.04
CA THR A 145 -2.19 -2.12 -10.50
C THR A 145 -2.68 -1.21 -11.61
N LEU A 146 -1.86 -0.98 -12.64
CA LEU A 146 -2.25 -0.17 -13.80
C LEU A 146 -3.54 -0.68 -14.46
N LYS A 147 -3.71 -2.01 -14.55
CA LYS A 147 -4.81 -2.68 -15.24
C LYS A 147 -6.01 -3.01 -14.35
N SER A 148 -6.04 -2.53 -13.11
CA SER A 148 -7.11 -2.85 -12.16
C SER A 148 -7.54 -1.63 -11.34
N LYS A 149 -8.53 -1.83 -10.45
CA LYS A 149 -9.08 -0.82 -9.53
C LYS A 149 -8.03 -0.28 -8.56
N GLY A 150 -7.02 -1.08 -8.27
CA GLY A 150 -5.92 -0.72 -7.38
C GLY A 150 -5.21 -1.95 -6.84
N GLY A 151 -4.75 -1.90 -5.60
CA GLY A 151 -4.02 -2.99 -4.96
C GLY A 151 -3.63 -2.62 -3.54
N VAL A 152 -2.78 -3.44 -2.92
CA VAL A 152 -2.25 -3.11 -1.59
C VAL A 152 -1.30 -1.91 -1.68
N CYS A 153 -0.93 -1.31 -0.54
CA CYS A 153 0.00 -0.17 -0.51
C CYS A 153 1.30 -0.41 -1.32
N LEU A 154 1.85 -1.63 -1.24
CA LEU A 154 3.04 -2.03 -1.99
C LEU A 154 2.84 -2.05 -3.52
N ASP A 155 1.64 -2.35 -4.00
CA ASP A 155 1.27 -2.35 -5.41
C ASP A 155 1.15 -0.90 -5.93
N GLN A 156 0.45 -0.03 -5.18
CA GLN A 156 0.35 1.40 -5.49
C GLN A 156 1.74 2.07 -5.50
N MET A 157 2.58 1.79 -4.50
CA MET A 157 3.98 2.23 -4.47
C MET A 157 4.75 1.71 -5.68
N SER A 158 4.57 0.46 -6.06
CA SER A 158 5.28 -0.11 -7.20
C SER A 158 4.90 0.56 -8.52
N LEU A 159 3.62 0.88 -8.73
CA LEU A 159 3.18 1.67 -9.88
C LEU A 159 3.77 3.08 -9.86
N PHE A 160 3.73 3.75 -8.70
CA PHE A 160 4.24 5.10 -8.54
C PHE A 160 5.74 5.19 -8.83
N ILE A 161 6.53 4.28 -8.26
CA ILE A 161 7.97 4.14 -8.53
C ILE A 161 8.20 3.79 -10.01
N ALA A 162 7.39 2.91 -10.61
CA ALA A 162 7.58 2.53 -12.01
C ALA A 162 7.37 3.70 -12.97
N LEU A 163 6.36 4.54 -12.73
CA LEU A 163 6.10 5.76 -13.50
C LEU A 163 7.27 6.75 -13.38
N ALA A 164 7.75 7.01 -12.15
CA ALA A 164 8.90 7.88 -11.93
C ALA A 164 10.18 7.37 -12.60
N ARG A 165 10.48 6.07 -12.48
CA ARG A 165 11.63 5.46 -13.14
C ARG A 165 11.55 5.54 -14.66
N ALA A 166 10.35 5.35 -15.23
CA ALA A 166 10.11 5.51 -16.67
C ALA A 166 10.33 6.97 -17.13
N ALA A 167 10.18 7.96 -16.25
CA ALA A 167 10.50 9.35 -16.51
C ALA A 167 11.96 9.74 -16.23
N GLY A 168 12.83 8.78 -15.89
CA GLY A 168 14.24 9.07 -15.55
C GLY A 168 14.46 9.59 -14.12
N ILE A 169 13.44 9.54 -13.25
CA ILE A 169 13.54 9.96 -11.85
C ILE A 169 13.92 8.76 -10.99
N LYS A 170 15.05 8.85 -10.27
CA LYS A 170 15.49 7.79 -9.37
C LYS A 170 14.46 7.61 -8.26
N ALA A 171 13.95 6.39 -8.11
CA ALA A 171 12.92 6.08 -7.14
C ALA A 171 13.17 4.74 -6.44
N ARG A 172 12.81 4.64 -5.16
CA ARG A 172 13.04 3.43 -4.32
C ARG A 172 11.96 3.26 -3.25
N TYR A 173 11.89 2.07 -2.67
CA TYR A 173 10.97 1.75 -1.59
C TYR A 173 11.61 2.07 -0.24
N ARG A 174 10.80 2.61 0.69
CA ARG A 174 11.12 2.69 2.11
C ARG A 174 10.00 2.05 2.90
N LEU A 175 10.28 0.89 3.50
CA LEU A 175 9.35 0.23 4.42
C LEU A 175 9.67 0.64 5.85
N TYR A 176 8.65 0.97 6.63
CA TYR A 176 8.79 1.39 8.02
C TYR A 176 7.68 0.80 8.88
N ALA A 177 7.92 0.77 10.19
CA ALA A 177 6.85 0.51 11.14
C ALA A 177 6.04 1.80 11.31
N PHE A 178 4.71 1.69 11.29
CA PHE A 178 3.83 2.81 11.57
C PHE A 178 2.87 2.44 12.68
N THR A 179 2.15 3.40 13.25
CA THR A 179 1.04 3.11 14.15
C THR A 179 -0.22 3.64 13.49
N PRO A 180 -1.21 2.78 13.17
CA PRO A 180 -2.46 3.22 12.57
C PRO A 180 -3.26 4.05 13.58
N VAL A 181 -4.01 5.02 13.09
CA VAL A 181 -5.03 5.72 13.87
C VAL A 181 -6.18 4.76 14.23
N ASP A 182 -6.95 5.10 15.26
CA ASP A 182 -8.06 4.26 15.75
C ASP A 182 -9.09 3.98 14.66
N GLU A 183 -9.38 4.96 13.82
CA GLU A 183 -10.29 4.82 12.67
C GLU A 183 -9.82 3.73 11.71
N LEU A 184 -8.51 3.63 11.48
CA LEU A 184 -7.93 2.61 10.61
C LEU A 184 -7.95 1.23 11.28
N VAL A 185 -7.71 1.16 12.59
CA VAL A 185 -7.85 -0.08 13.37
C VAL A 185 -9.29 -0.61 13.30
N ASP A 186 -10.27 0.27 13.46
CA ASP A 186 -11.69 -0.07 13.43
C ASP A 186 -12.13 -0.64 12.07
N VAL A 187 -11.61 -0.08 10.98
CA VAL A 187 -11.92 -0.56 9.62
C VAL A 187 -11.26 -1.91 9.34
N MET A 188 -10.00 -2.09 9.77
CA MET A 188 -9.14 -3.16 9.28
C MET A 188 -9.11 -4.40 10.17
N LEU A 189 -9.33 -4.23 11.48
CA LEU A 189 -9.06 -5.28 12.47
C LEU A 189 -10.28 -5.66 13.31
N LYS A 190 -11.19 -4.73 13.59
CA LYS A 190 -12.27 -4.90 14.60
C LYS A 190 -13.19 -6.09 14.39
N ASP A 191 -13.50 -6.41 13.14
CA ASP A 191 -14.51 -7.43 12.81
C ASP A 191 -13.91 -8.84 12.66
N ASP A 192 -12.59 -8.97 12.75
CA ASP A 192 -11.91 -10.25 12.65
C ASP A 192 -11.09 -10.53 13.91
N PRO A 193 -11.56 -11.47 14.76
CA PRO A 193 -10.87 -11.78 16.01
C PRO A 193 -9.48 -12.37 15.77
N VAL A 194 -9.22 -13.04 14.62
CA VAL A 194 -7.89 -13.55 14.30
C VAL A 194 -6.94 -12.39 14.00
N LEU A 195 -7.35 -11.42 13.19
CA LEU A 195 -6.53 -10.24 12.90
C LEU A 195 -6.34 -9.36 14.14
N MET A 196 -7.40 -9.13 14.92
CA MET A 196 -7.32 -8.35 16.15
C MET A 196 -6.42 -9.02 17.19
N GLU A 197 -6.58 -10.32 17.43
CA GLU A 197 -5.72 -11.07 18.36
C GLU A 197 -4.28 -11.14 17.85
N THR A 198 -4.07 -11.36 16.55
CA THR A 198 -2.73 -11.31 15.93
C THR A 198 -2.10 -9.92 16.08
N TYR A 199 -2.88 -8.85 15.90
CA TYR A 199 -2.45 -7.48 16.11
C TYR A 199 -2.09 -7.20 17.58
N GLN A 200 -2.95 -7.61 18.52
CA GLN A 200 -2.73 -7.49 19.96
C GLN A 200 -1.48 -8.26 20.43
N MET A 201 -1.23 -9.46 19.91
CA MET A 201 -0.07 -10.29 20.25
C MET A 201 1.26 -9.79 19.65
N LEU A 202 1.20 -9.16 18.48
CA LEU A 202 2.40 -8.68 17.78
C LEU A 202 2.77 -7.25 18.15
N GLY A 203 1.80 -6.49 18.67
CA GLY A 203 1.95 -5.11 19.12
C GLY A 203 2.20 -4.09 18.01
N PHE A 204 2.47 -4.56 16.80
CA PHE A 204 2.33 -3.92 15.49
C PHE A 204 2.84 -4.92 14.43
N LEU A 205 2.41 -4.81 13.18
CA LEU A 205 3.01 -5.57 12.08
C LEU A 205 4.30 -4.86 11.60
N ASP A 206 5.41 -5.08 12.31
CA ASP A 206 6.70 -4.47 12.01
C ASP A 206 7.06 -4.57 10.50
N SER A 207 7.17 -3.42 9.83
CA SER A 207 7.57 -3.25 8.42
C SER A 207 6.56 -3.68 7.34
N LEU A 208 5.25 -3.62 7.57
CA LEU A 208 4.25 -3.92 6.53
C LEU A 208 3.74 -2.73 5.70
N HIS A 209 4.08 -1.50 6.08
CA HIS A 209 3.76 -0.31 5.30
C HIS A 209 5.04 0.42 4.85
N GLY A 210 4.91 1.27 3.85
CA GLY A 210 6.01 2.05 3.35
C GLY A 210 5.58 3.24 2.50
N CYS A 211 6.55 4.04 2.12
CA CYS A 211 6.38 5.12 1.16
C CYS A 211 7.37 4.96 0.00
N ALA A 212 7.10 5.66 -1.09
CA ALA A 212 8.02 5.78 -2.20
C ALA A 212 8.95 6.98 -1.96
N GLU A 213 10.24 6.78 -2.22
CA GLU A 213 11.24 7.84 -2.20
C GLU A 213 11.66 8.22 -3.61
N PHE A 214 11.77 9.52 -3.88
CA PHE A 214 12.15 10.07 -5.18
C PHE A 214 13.33 11.04 -5.03
N TYR A 215 14.31 10.93 -5.92
CA TYR A 215 15.47 11.81 -5.92
C TYR A 215 15.24 13.02 -6.84
N ILE A 216 15.02 14.19 -6.25
CA ILE A 216 14.82 15.46 -6.95
C ILE A 216 15.71 16.52 -6.30
N ASP A 217 16.35 17.37 -7.10
CA ASP A 217 17.19 18.49 -6.66
C ASP A 217 18.23 18.12 -5.59
N GLY A 218 18.88 16.97 -5.77
CA GLY A 218 19.95 16.51 -4.88
C GLY A 218 19.46 15.86 -3.57
N ARG A 219 18.15 15.68 -3.37
CA ARG A 219 17.60 15.11 -2.14
C ARG A 219 16.55 14.03 -2.40
N TRP A 220 16.38 13.13 -1.43
CA TRP A 220 15.30 12.15 -1.43
C TRP A 220 14.06 12.75 -0.74
N ILE A 221 12.93 12.79 -1.44
CA ILE A 221 11.63 13.16 -0.87
C ILE A 221 10.76 11.90 -0.70
N GLN A 222 9.90 11.89 0.31
CA GLN A 222 9.00 10.77 0.63
C GLN A 222 7.57 11.13 0.25
N LEU A 223 6.90 10.25 -0.48
CA LEU A 223 5.51 10.43 -0.88
C LEU A 223 4.74 9.12 -0.72
N ASP A 224 3.53 9.23 -0.18
CA ASP A 224 2.63 8.11 0.08
C ASP A 224 1.25 8.35 -0.55
N PRO A 225 0.94 7.68 -1.67
CA PRO A 225 -0.34 7.83 -2.35
C PRO A 225 -1.36 6.75 -1.92
N THR A 226 -1.19 6.08 -0.78
CA THR A 226 -2.00 4.88 -0.45
C THR A 226 -3.49 5.17 -0.30
N PHE A 227 -3.86 6.22 0.44
CA PHE A 227 -5.27 6.56 0.67
C PHE A 227 -5.73 7.66 -0.28
N SER A 228 -6.81 7.41 -1.01
CA SER A 228 -7.47 8.42 -1.83
C SER A 228 -8.13 9.49 -0.98
N ASP A 229 -8.36 10.67 -1.58
CA ASP A 229 -9.07 11.77 -0.91
C ASP A 229 -10.44 11.30 -0.38
N TYR A 230 -11.16 10.49 -1.16
CA TYR A 230 -12.43 9.90 -0.75
C TYR A 230 -12.30 8.95 0.44
N LEU A 231 -11.21 8.17 0.52
CA LEU A 231 -11.01 7.28 1.66
C LEU A 231 -10.70 8.08 2.93
N GLU A 232 -9.80 9.06 2.84
CA GLU A 232 -9.45 9.94 3.97
C GLU A 232 -10.69 10.70 4.45
N ALA A 233 -11.46 11.29 3.53
CA ALA A 233 -12.66 12.03 3.85
C ALA A 233 -13.72 11.16 4.54
N GLY A 234 -13.97 9.97 4.01
CA GLY A 234 -14.93 9.01 4.57
C GLY A 234 -14.53 8.46 5.93
N MET A 235 -13.23 8.40 6.22
CA MET A 235 -12.69 8.06 7.54
C MET A 235 -12.74 9.24 8.52
N GLY A 236 -13.10 10.44 8.08
CA GLY A 236 -13.07 11.64 8.92
C GLY A 236 -11.66 12.21 9.13
N LEU A 237 -10.70 11.82 8.28
CA LEU A 237 -9.30 12.21 8.38
C LEU A 237 -8.99 13.39 7.44
N PRO A 238 -8.06 14.29 7.81
CA PRO A 238 -7.57 15.33 6.91
C PRO A 238 -7.03 14.73 5.62
N ILE A 239 -7.37 15.37 4.50
CA ILE A 239 -6.90 14.98 3.18
C ILE A 239 -5.44 15.39 3.04
N SER A 240 -4.57 14.41 2.80
CA SER A 240 -3.12 14.59 2.71
C SER A 240 -2.72 15.14 1.34
N ASN A 241 -1.99 16.25 1.29
CA ASN A 241 -1.53 16.85 0.03
C ASN A 241 -0.19 16.28 -0.44
N PHE A 242 0.18 16.61 -1.68
CA PHE A 242 1.52 16.35 -2.19
C PHE A 242 2.59 16.93 -1.24
N ASN A 243 3.59 16.11 -0.90
CA ASN A 243 4.68 16.45 0.01
C ASN A 243 4.28 16.64 1.49
N GLU A 244 3.08 16.20 1.88
CA GLU A 244 2.66 16.05 3.28
C GLU A 244 2.68 14.56 3.69
N PRO A 245 3.06 14.23 4.94
CA PRO A 245 2.92 12.88 5.44
C PRO A 245 1.43 12.51 5.60
N PRO A 246 1.07 11.23 5.45
CA PRO A 246 -0.30 10.78 5.64
C PRO A 246 -0.80 11.02 7.07
N SER A 247 -2.08 11.39 7.23
CA SER A 247 -2.71 11.65 8.54
C SER A 247 -3.18 10.38 9.27
N TRP A 248 -3.32 9.26 8.56
CA TRP A 248 -3.85 7.97 9.05
C TRP A 248 -2.83 7.11 9.79
N GLY A 249 -1.63 7.62 10.05
CA GLY A 249 -0.68 6.92 10.91
C GLY A 249 0.59 7.69 11.22
N VAL A 250 1.23 7.32 12.33
CA VAL A 250 2.53 7.86 12.74
C VAL A 250 3.63 6.90 12.34
N ARG A 251 4.66 7.37 11.64
CA ARG A 251 5.87 6.58 11.46
C ARG A 251 6.58 6.42 12.80
N VAL A 252 6.79 5.18 13.22
CA VAL A 252 7.61 4.88 14.38
C VAL A 252 9.07 4.97 13.94
N PRO A 253 9.89 5.86 14.54
CA PRO A 253 11.30 5.93 14.24
C PRO A 253 12.01 4.58 14.49
N ASP A 254 13.13 4.39 13.81
CA ASP A 254 14.01 3.23 13.89
C ASP A 254 13.61 1.97 13.09
N ARG A 255 14.59 1.54 12.26
CA ARG A 255 14.60 0.34 11.40
C ARG A 255 13.83 0.40 10.08
N ASP A 256 13.91 1.55 9.41
CA ASP A 256 13.54 1.64 8.00
C ASP A 256 14.34 0.67 7.13
N ILE A 257 13.64 0.05 6.18
CA ILE A 257 14.25 -0.81 5.17
C ILE A 257 14.12 -0.11 3.83
N ILE A 258 15.26 0.32 3.30
CA ILE A 258 15.36 0.92 1.97
C ILE A 258 15.74 -0.18 0.99
N MET A 259 15.02 -0.27 -0.12
CA MET A 259 15.30 -1.24 -1.17
C MET A 259 14.95 -0.69 -2.55
N GLU A 260 15.71 -1.11 -3.56
CA GLU A 260 15.44 -0.87 -4.96
C GLU A 260 14.26 -1.72 -5.47
N GLY A 261 14.12 -2.96 -5.02
CA GLY A 261 13.05 -3.87 -5.40
C GLY A 261 12.51 -4.67 -4.21
N LEU A 262 11.22 -5.02 -4.26
CA LEU A 262 10.58 -5.80 -3.20
C LEU A 262 11.11 -7.24 -3.13
N PRO A 263 11.18 -7.89 -1.94
CA PRO A 263 11.74 -9.23 -1.77
C PRO A 263 11.06 -10.35 -2.56
N ARG A 264 11.83 -11.36 -2.98
CA ARG A 264 11.32 -12.58 -3.63
C ARG A 264 10.45 -13.35 -2.64
N GLY A 265 9.34 -13.90 -3.14
CA GLY A 265 8.40 -14.64 -2.30
C GLY A 265 7.38 -13.79 -1.54
N LEU A 266 7.54 -12.46 -1.46
CA LEU A 266 6.58 -11.59 -0.74
C LEU A 266 5.14 -11.75 -1.26
N ASN A 267 4.97 -11.82 -2.59
CA ASN A 267 3.66 -12.06 -3.18
C ASN A 267 3.09 -13.43 -2.77
N ALA A 268 3.91 -14.49 -2.80
CA ALA A 268 3.48 -15.83 -2.44
C ALA A 268 3.02 -15.92 -0.97
N SER A 269 3.74 -15.26 -0.05
CA SER A 269 3.33 -15.20 1.37
C SER A 269 1.99 -14.48 1.56
N LEU A 270 1.75 -13.39 0.82
CA LEU A 270 0.49 -12.65 0.91
C LEU A 270 -0.68 -13.44 0.30
N VAL A 271 -0.44 -14.23 -0.76
CA VAL A 271 -1.45 -15.14 -1.32
C VAL A 271 -1.91 -16.17 -0.28
N SER A 272 -0.98 -16.81 0.42
CA SER A 272 -1.31 -17.79 1.46
C SER A 272 -2.15 -17.17 2.58
N LEU A 273 -1.79 -15.96 3.03
CA LEU A 273 -2.55 -15.24 4.05
C LEU A 273 -3.95 -14.84 3.53
N ALA A 274 -4.04 -14.35 2.30
CA ALA A 274 -5.30 -13.97 1.67
C ALA A 274 -6.25 -15.15 1.44
N LEU A 275 -5.73 -16.37 1.33
CA LEU A 275 -6.54 -17.60 1.31
C LEU A 275 -7.07 -17.91 2.70
N LEU A 276 -6.22 -17.86 3.73
CA LEU A 276 -6.60 -18.15 5.12
C LEU A 276 -7.60 -17.13 5.69
N LEU A 277 -7.55 -15.88 5.24
CA LEU A 277 -8.38 -14.79 5.73
C LEU A 277 -9.37 -14.29 4.66
N ARG A 278 -9.79 -15.17 3.75
CA ARG A 278 -10.52 -14.77 2.53
C ARG A 278 -11.78 -13.96 2.81
N ASN A 279 -12.60 -14.39 3.78
CA ASN A 279 -13.80 -13.67 4.15
C ASN A 279 -13.49 -12.29 4.74
N THR A 280 -12.46 -12.21 5.59
CA THR A 280 -11.95 -10.99 6.19
C THR A 280 -11.50 -9.99 5.14
N VAL A 281 -10.74 -10.46 4.15
CA VAL A 281 -10.27 -9.61 3.06
C VAL A 281 -11.43 -9.06 2.23
N ASP A 282 -12.45 -9.90 1.94
CA ASP A 282 -13.65 -9.44 1.23
C ASP A 282 -14.40 -8.36 2.03
N GLU A 283 -14.54 -8.57 3.34
CA GLU A 283 -15.24 -7.66 4.23
C GLU A 283 -14.52 -6.32 4.40
N VAL A 284 -13.19 -6.35 4.59
CA VAL A 284 -12.36 -5.14 4.64
C VAL A 284 -12.46 -4.37 3.32
N ASN A 285 -12.37 -5.04 2.17
CA ASN A 285 -12.53 -4.37 0.87
C ASN A 285 -13.91 -3.71 0.72
N ARG A 286 -14.98 -4.42 1.10
CA ARG A 286 -16.35 -3.89 1.07
C ARG A 286 -16.48 -2.63 1.94
N LYS A 287 -15.96 -2.67 3.16
CA LYS A 287 -15.95 -1.51 4.07
C LYS A 287 -15.17 -0.33 3.47
N LEU A 288 -13.99 -0.59 2.90
CA LEU A 288 -13.19 0.45 2.25
C LEU A 288 -13.93 1.09 1.06
N ASP A 289 -14.69 0.29 0.30
CA ASP A 289 -15.54 0.80 -0.78
C ASP A 289 -16.69 1.67 -0.25
N GLU A 290 -17.39 1.23 0.79
CA GLU A 290 -18.48 2.00 1.44
C GLU A 290 -17.99 3.32 2.05
N ILE A 291 -16.82 3.31 2.69
CA ILE A 291 -16.21 4.51 3.26
C ILE A 291 -15.82 5.47 2.14
N ARG A 292 -15.26 4.97 1.03
CA ARG A 292 -14.93 5.80 -0.13
C ARG A 292 -16.17 6.44 -0.74
N GLU A 293 -17.29 5.73 -0.87
CA GLU A 293 -18.51 6.36 -1.41
C GLU A 293 -19.04 7.47 -0.49
N LYS A 294 -19.05 7.25 0.83
CA LYS A 294 -19.40 8.31 1.80
C LYS A 294 -18.47 9.51 1.71
N GLY A 295 -17.16 9.27 1.60
CA GLY A 295 -16.19 10.36 1.44
C GLY A 295 -16.36 11.12 0.14
N LYS A 296 -16.71 10.43 -0.95
CA LYS A 296 -17.06 11.05 -2.23
C LYS A 296 -18.28 11.96 -2.09
N GLU A 297 -19.38 11.49 -1.50
CA GLU A 297 -20.58 12.30 -1.22
C GLU A 297 -20.21 13.57 -0.43
N ILE A 298 -19.40 13.43 0.63
CA ILE A 298 -18.93 14.57 1.42
C ILE A 298 -18.15 15.57 0.56
N LEU A 299 -17.18 15.10 -0.24
CA LEU A 299 -16.32 16.00 -1.01
C LEU A 299 -17.03 16.63 -2.21
N GLU A 300 -18.02 15.97 -2.79
CA GLU A 300 -18.88 16.54 -3.83
C GLU A 300 -19.81 17.62 -3.27
N GLU A 301 -20.26 17.50 -2.03
CA GLU A 301 -21.13 18.50 -1.38
C GLU A 301 -20.37 19.77 -0.98
N ILE A 302 -19.22 19.63 -0.30
CA ILE A 302 -18.55 20.77 0.35
C ILE A 302 -17.18 21.12 -0.23
N GLY A 303 -16.57 20.22 -1.00
CA GLY A 303 -15.21 20.39 -1.54
C GLY A 303 -14.09 20.14 -0.51
N VAL A 304 -12.91 19.81 -1.04
CA VAL A 304 -11.69 19.43 -0.26
C VAL A 304 -11.25 20.54 0.71
N GLU A 305 -11.20 21.79 0.25
CA GLU A 305 -10.71 22.90 1.07
C GLU A 305 -11.61 23.15 2.28
N GLU A 306 -12.93 23.19 2.08
CA GLU A 306 -13.88 23.42 3.15
C GLU A 306 -13.94 22.22 4.10
N TYR A 307 -13.86 20.99 3.59
CA TYR A 307 -13.73 19.79 4.42
C TYR A 307 -12.56 19.90 5.40
N ASN A 308 -11.36 20.20 4.90
CA ASN A 308 -10.17 20.36 5.73
C ASN A 308 -10.29 21.56 6.70
N ARG A 309 -10.92 22.67 6.28
CA ARG A 309 -11.21 23.81 7.18
C ARG A 309 -12.13 23.41 8.33
N ARG A 310 -13.18 22.63 8.05
CA ARG A 310 -14.14 22.16 9.07
C ARG A 310 -13.49 21.24 10.08
N LEU A 311 -12.61 20.32 9.66
CA LEU A 311 -11.85 19.46 10.57
C LEU A 311 -10.97 20.28 11.52
N LYS A 312 -10.23 21.27 10.99
CA LYS A 312 -9.41 22.18 11.81
C LYS A 312 -10.24 22.96 12.84
N ARG A 313 -11.42 23.46 12.46
CA ARG A 313 -12.34 24.19 13.35
C ARG A 313 -12.92 23.33 14.46
N LYS A 314 -13.20 22.06 14.18
CA LYS A 314 -13.73 21.12 15.18
C LYS A 314 -12.72 20.74 16.26
N GLY A 315 -11.47 21.21 16.17
CA GLY A 315 -10.42 20.81 17.10
C GLY A 315 -10.21 19.29 17.06
N ALA A 316 -10.50 18.65 15.91
CA ALA A 316 -10.23 17.24 15.69
C ALA A 316 -8.71 17.06 15.59
N ALA A 317 -8.03 17.20 16.73
CA ALA A 317 -6.70 16.67 16.92
C ALA A 317 -6.87 15.17 16.84
N ILE A 318 -6.51 14.60 15.69
CA ILE A 318 -6.36 13.16 15.54
C ILE A 318 -5.47 12.73 16.70
N LYS A 319 -5.99 11.86 17.57
CA LYS A 319 -5.25 11.36 18.71
C LYS A 319 -4.25 10.36 18.17
N LEU A 320 -3.13 10.87 17.68
CA LEU A 320 -2.01 10.07 17.26
C LEU A 320 -1.44 9.43 18.54
N PRO A 321 -1.38 8.09 18.65
CA PRO A 321 -0.82 7.45 19.83
C PRO A 321 0.63 7.90 20.03
N ASP A 322 0.99 8.20 21.28
CA ASP A 322 2.32 8.72 21.60
C ASP A 322 3.39 7.66 21.32
N VAL A 323 4.53 8.06 20.78
CA VAL A 323 5.64 7.15 20.43
C VAL A 323 6.14 6.43 21.68
N ASP A 324 6.11 7.09 22.85
CA ASP A 324 6.46 6.47 24.13
C ASP A 324 5.36 5.51 24.65
N GLU A 325 4.08 5.76 24.37
CA GLU A 325 3.01 4.78 24.63
C GLU A 325 3.20 3.52 23.77
N VAL A 326 3.55 3.70 22.50
CA VAL A 326 3.88 2.60 21.57
C VAL A 326 5.14 1.86 22.04
N ARG A 327 6.16 2.56 22.54
CA ARG A 327 7.38 1.95 23.06
C ARG A 327 7.13 1.16 24.35
N LYS A 328 6.37 1.74 25.30
CA LYS A 328 5.95 1.06 26.53
C LYS A 328 5.09 -0.16 26.25
N PHE A 329 4.20 -0.08 25.27
CA PHE A 329 3.42 -1.22 24.82
C PHE A 329 4.32 -2.34 24.26
N ARG A 330 5.33 -2.00 23.45
CA ARG A 330 6.35 -2.96 22.97
C ARG A 330 7.16 -3.57 24.13
N GLU A 331 7.57 -2.77 25.10
CA GLU A 331 8.31 -3.22 26.29
C GLU A 331 7.46 -4.18 27.14
N LYS A 332 6.18 -3.84 27.38
CA LYS A 332 5.23 -4.69 28.10
C LYS A 332 5.01 -6.04 27.39
N MET A 333 4.79 -6.03 26.07
CA MET A 333 4.62 -7.24 25.27
C MET A 333 5.91 -8.07 25.14
N ALA A 334 7.08 -7.44 25.24
CA ALA A 334 8.37 -8.15 25.28
C ALA A 334 8.59 -8.84 26.62
N LEU A 335 8.12 -8.25 27.72
CA LEU A 335 8.19 -8.82 29.08
C LEU A 335 7.20 -9.98 29.26
N GLU A 336 5.99 -9.88 28.70
CA GLU A 336 5.00 -10.97 28.69
C GLU A 336 5.41 -12.18 27.83
N LYS A 337 6.48 -12.07 27.02
CA LYS A 337 7.09 -13.21 26.30
C LYS A 337 8.10 -14.02 27.13
N ILE A 338 8.45 -13.53 28.32
CA ILE A 338 9.45 -14.15 29.22
C ILE A 338 8.77 -14.86 30.39
N SER A 339 7.50 -14.54 30.68
CA SER A 339 6.63 -15.27 31.61
C SER A 339 5.85 -16.37 30.89
#